data_AF-A0A1G3PP61-F1
#
_entry.id   AF-A0A1G3PP61-F1
#
_cell.length_a   1.000
_cell.length_b   1.000
_cell.length_c   1.000
_cell.angle_alpha   90.00
_cell.angle_beta   90.00
_cell.angle_gamma   90.00
#
_symmetry.space_group_name_H-M   'P 1'
#
loop_
_entity.id
_entity.type
_entity.pdbx_description
1 polymer ?
#
loop_
_entity_poly.entity_id
_entity_poly.type
_entity_poly.pdbx_seq_one_letter_code
_entity_poly.pdbx_strand_id
1 'polypeptide(L)'
;MRFGEVMLKLGMINDHQLDIALKEQEYNLTSVGYSEPIGNILLRNGIINDDQHATALVEYFKELSHNESEPSYVRETAKVAYNAMASRSRENSISDETKIIILQKISEYEDKIGQFNKSIATLSKMELKKVITETIDKEKKEIDKLIGKIESLRKDLEQFA
;
A
#
# COMPACT_ATOMS: atom_id res chain seq x y z
N MET A 1 -27.83 2.76 -5.28
CA MET A 1 -26.82 2.43 -4.24
C MET A 1 -26.26 3.74 -3.71
N ARG A 2 -26.34 4.01 -2.41
CA ARG A 2 -25.81 5.24 -1.80
C ARG A 2 -24.42 5.00 -1.22
N PHE A 3 -23.56 6.01 -1.23
CA PHE A 3 -22.19 5.89 -0.73
C PHE A 3 -22.11 5.42 0.73
N GLY A 4 -23.00 5.91 1.61
CA GLY A 4 -23.08 5.45 3.00
C GLY A 4 -23.43 3.97 3.16
N GLU A 5 -24.24 3.40 2.25
CA GLU A 5 -24.59 1.96 2.25
C GLU A 5 -23.36 1.11 1.91
N VAL A 6 -22.52 1.57 0.98
CA VAL A 6 -21.25 0.91 0.66
C VAL A 6 -20.33 0.87 1.88
N MET A 7 -20.23 1.97 2.61
CA MET A 7 -19.40 2.03 3.83
C MET A 7 -19.90 1.12 4.95
N LEU A 8 -21.22 0.98 5.13
CA LEU A 8 -21.82 0.01 6.04
C LEU A 8 -21.50 -1.43 5.62
N LYS A 9 -21.67 -1.74 4.33
CA LYS A 9 -21.40 -3.07 3.77
C LYS A 9 -19.94 -3.49 3.94
N LEU A 10 -19.00 -2.53 3.83
CA LEU A 10 -17.58 -2.75 4.07
C LEU A 10 -17.20 -2.82 5.56
N GLY A 11 -18.14 -2.57 6.48
CA GLY A 11 -17.88 -2.55 7.92
C GLY A 11 -16.99 -1.40 8.37
N MET A 12 -16.86 -0.34 7.56
CA MET A 12 -16.03 0.82 7.86
C MET A 12 -16.71 1.79 8.83
N ILE A 13 -18.04 1.81 8.79
CA ILE A 13 -18.90 2.57 9.70
C ILE A 13 -20.02 1.66 10.20
N ASN A 14 -20.69 2.07 11.27
CA ASN A 14 -21.94 1.48 11.74
C ASN A 14 -23.15 2.39 11.49
N ASP A 15 -24.36 1.87 11.72
CA ASP A 15 -25.61 2.61 11.49
C ASP A 15 -25.68 3.91 12.29
N HIS A 16 -25.16 3.93 13.52
CA HIS A 16 -25.16 5.12 14.36
C HIS A 16 -24.26 6.23 13.80
N GLN A 17 -23.07 5.87 13.31
CA GLN A 17 -22.15 6.80 12.66
C GLN A 17 -22.74 7.34 11.35
N LEU A 18 -23.42 6.50 10.57
CA LEU A 18 -24.09 6.94 9.35
C LEU A 18 -25.25 7.90 9.65
N ASP A 19 -26.07 7.60 10.67
CA ASP A 19 -27.18 8.46 11.10
C ASP A 19 -26.70 9.86 11.52
N ILE A 20 -25.60 9.94 12.28
CA ILE A 20 -24.99 11.23 12.65
C ILE A 20 -24.57 12.01 11.41
N ALA A 21 -23.87 11.37 10.47
CA ALA A 21 -23.39 12.02 9.26
C ALA A 21 -24.55 12.49 8.34
N LEU A 22 -25.65 11.73 8.27
CA LEU A 22 -26.85 12.10 7.52
C LEU A 22 -27.55 13.32 8.14
N LYS A 23 -27.68 13.37 9.46
CA LYS A 23 -28.26 14.53 10.16
C LYS A 23 -27.44 15.80 9.92
N GLU A 24 -26.12 15.68 9.95
CA GLU A 24 -25.23 16.80 9.64
C GLU A 24 -25.35 17.24 8.17
N GLN A 25 -25.44 16.28 7.23
CA GLN A 25 -25.64 16.57 5.82
C GLN A 25 -26.96 17.34 5.57
N GLU A 26 -28.05 16.93 6.22
CA GLU A 26 -29.35 17.60 6.15
C GLU A 26 -29.30 19.00 6.79
N TYR A 27 -28.63 19.13 7.94
CA TYR A 27 -28.42 20.42 8.58
C TYR A 27 -27.63 21.37 7.67
N ASN A 28 -26.57 20.90 7.01
CA ASN A 28 -25.76 21.73 6.10
C ASN A 28 -26.58 22.20 4.88
N LEU A 29 -27.41 21.31 4.32
CA LEU A 29 -28.31 21.66 3.22
C LEU A 29 -29.31 22.74 3.62
N THR A 30 -29.87 22.66 4.82
CA THR A 30 -30.90 23.60 5.31
C THR A 30 -30.33 24.93 5.79
N SER A 31 -29.15 24.92 6.42
CA SER A 31 -28.54 26.12 7.02
C SER A 31 -27.65 26.90 6.05
N VAL A 32 -26.88 26.21 5.20
CA VAL A 32 -25.88 26.82 4.29
C VAL A 32 -26.32 26.73 2.83
N GLY A 33 -27.40 25.99 2.53
CA GLY A 33 -27.86 25.75 1.17
C GLY A 33 -26.97 24.78 0.38
N TYR A 34 -26.04 24.10 1.04
CA TYR A 34 -25.09 23.17 0.43
C TYR A 34 -25.04 21.85 1.20
N SER A 35 -25.29 20.74 0.50
CA SER A 35 -25.16 19.40 1.05
C SER A 35 -23.75 18.88 0.76
N GLU A 36 -22.89 18.90 1.79
CA GLU A 36 -21.56 18.30 1.72
C GLU A 36 -21.69 16.78 1.45
N PRO A 37 -20.89 16.19 0.55
CA PRO A 37 -20.89 14.75 0.34
C PRO A 37 -20.63 13.98 1.63
N ILE A 38 -21.40 12.93 1.89
CA ILE A 38 -21.34 12.23 3.18
C ILE A 38 -19.96 11.63 3.50
N GLY A 39 -19.21 11.23 2.47
CA GLY A 39 -17.82 10.78 2.64
C GLY A 39 -16.91 11.85 3.23
N ASN A 40 -17.08 13.11 2.84
CA ASN A 40 -16.28 14.22 3.37
C ASN A 40 -16.66 14.54 4.82
N ILE A 41 -17.95 14.46 5.16
CA ILE A 41 -18.43 14.64 6.54
C ILE A 41 -17.79 13.59 7.45
N LEU A 42 -17.82 12.31 7.03
CA LEU A 42 -17.23 11.20 7.78
C LEU A 42 -15.71 11.35 7.94
N LEU A 43 -15.02 11.80 6.88
CA LEU A 43 -13.58 12.05 6.90
C LEU A 43 -13.22 13.20 7.85
N ARG A 44 -13.90 14.35 7.72
CA ARG A 44 -13.68 15.54 8.56
C ARG A 44 -13.94 15.25 10.04
N ASN A 45 -14.93 14.42 10.34
CA ASN A 45 -15.26 14.03 11.70
C ASN A 45 -14.35 12.92 12.26
N GLY A 46 -13.35 12.46 11.49
CA GLY A 46 -12.41 11.42 11.90
C GLY A 46 -13.05 10.04 12.10
N ILE A 47 -14.24 9.81 11.56
CA ILE A 47 -14.95 8.53 11.64
C ILE A 47 -14.31 7.51 10.70
N ILE A 48 -13.80 7.98 9.57
CA ILE A 48 -13.03 7.20 8.60
C ILE A 48 -11.70 7.93 8.31
N ASN A 49 -10.72 7.19 7.82
CA ASN A 49 -9.47 7.76 7.30
C ASN A 49 -9.47 7.84 5.75
N ASP A 50 -8.43 8.44 5.18
CA ASP A 50 -8.29 8.63 3.73
C ASP A 50 -8.30 7.29 2.95
N ASP A 51 -7.67 6.25 3.50
CA ASP A 51 -7.60 4.93 2.85
C ASP A 51 -8.97 4.25 2.79
N GLN A 52 -9.74 4.32 3.88
CA GLN A 52 -11.11 3.84 3.96
C GLN A 52 -12.01 4.61 2.99
N HIS A 53 -11.86 5.94 2.93
CA HIS A 53 -12.61 6.78 2.01
C HIS A 53 -12.30 6.44 0.54
N ALA A 54 -11.03 6.33 0.18
CA ALA A 54 -10.60 5.96 -1.17
C ALA A 54 -11.10 4.55 -1.56
N THR A 55 -10.99 3.58 -0.65
CA THR A 55 -11.47 2.21 -0.88
C THR A 55 -12.98 2.18 -1.10
N ALA A 56 -13.75 2.88 -0.27
CA ALA A 56 -15.20 2.96 -0.42
C ALA A 56 -15.61 3.64 -1.74
N LEU A 57 -14.88 4.65 -2.21
CA LEU A 57 -15.12 5.29 -3.50
C LEU A 57 -14.90 4.34 -4.67
N VAL A 58 -13.84 3.52 -4.64
CA VAL A 58 -13.60 2.51 -5.67
C VAL A 58 -14.76 1.52 -5.73
N GLU A 59 -15.19 0.98 -4.59
CA GLU A 59 -16.28 -0.01 -4.57
C GLU A 59 -17.62 0.65 -4.96
N TYR A 60 -17.87 1.89 -4.52
CA TYR A 60 -19.07 2.64 -4.92
C TYR A 60 -19.15 2.83 -6.43
N PHE A 61 -18.07 3.29 -7.09
CA PHE A 61 -18.08 3.48 -8.55
C PHE A 61 -18.14 2.16 -9.30
N LYS A 62 -17.52 1.10 -8.77
CA LYS A 62 -17.62 -0.24 -9.32
C LYS A 62 -19.08 -0.72 -9.30
N GLU A 63 -19.76 -0.66 -8.17
CA GLU A 63 -21.17 -1.07 -8.07
C GLU A 63 -22.07 -0.17 -8.93
N LEU A 64 -21.86 1.14 -8.92
CA LEU A 64 -22.63 2.09 -9.71
C LEU A 64 -22.48 1.84 -11.22
N SER A 65 -21.30 1.43 -11.70
CA SER A 65 -21.06 1.12 -13.11
C SER A 65 -21.82 -0.13 -13.60
N HIS A 66 -22.17 -1.05 -12.70
CA HIS A 66 -22.92 -2.27 -13.00
C HIS A 66 -24.41 -2.17 -12.63
N ASN A 67 -24.86 -1.05 -12.07
CA ASN A 67 -26.25 -0.91 -11.64
C ASN A 67 -27.17 -0.58 -12.82
N GLU A 68 -27.82 -1.59 -13.39
CA GLU A 68 -28.73 -1.46 -14.54
C GLU A 68 -29.90 -0.50 -14.30
N SER A 69 -30.25 -0.22 -13.04
CA SER A 69 -31.30 0.76 -12.71
C SER A 69 -30.89 2.21 -12.95
N GLU A 70 -29.59 2.49 -13.04
CA GLU A 70 -29.07 3.84 -13.28
C GLU A 70 -29.04 4.17 -14.78
N PRO A 71 -29.17 5.44 -15.17
CA PRO A 71 -29.02 5.86 -16.56
C PRO A 71 -27.64 5.49 -17.14
N SER A 72 -27.60 5.19 -18.45
CA SER A 72 -26.36 4.78 -19.12
C SER A 72 -25.21 5.77 -18.94
N TYR A 73 -25.48 7.09 -18.96
CA TYR A 73 -24.44 8.10 -18.78
C TYR A 73 -23.82 8.07 -17.38
N VAL A 74 -24.60 7.73 -16.34
CA VAL A 74 -24.13 7.57 -14.97
C VAL A 74 -23.20 6.36 -14.89
N ARG A 75 -23.63 5.22 -15.46
CA ARG A 75 -22.82 3.99 -15.46
C ARG A 75 -21.50 4.16 -16.20
N GLU A 76 -21.50 4.81 -17.37
CA GLU A 76 -20.27 5.06 -18.12
C GLU A 76 -19.33 6.01 -17.38
N THR A 77 -19.87 7.05 -16.75
CA THR A 77 -19.08 7.98 -15.92
C THR A 77 -18.49 7.26 -14.70
N ALA A 78 -19.27 6.40 -14.05
CA ALA A 78 -18.82 5.57 -12.94
C ALA A 78 -17.73 4.59 -13.37
N LYS A 79 -17.84 4.00 -14.57
CA LYS A 79 -16.83 3.11 -15.14
C LYS A 79 -15.50 3.85 -15.39
N VAL A 80 -15.57 5.07 -15.91
CA VAL A 80 -14.38 5.93 -16.08
C VAL A 80 -13.75 6.25 -14.73
N ALA A 81 -14.55 6.66 -13.74
CA ALA A 81 -14.07 6.96 -12.39
C ALA A 81 -13.43 5.72 -11.72
N TYR A 82 -14.09 4.56 -11.78
CA TYR A 82 -13.57 3.29 -11.27
C TYR A 82 -12.21 2.95 -11.89
N ASN A 83 -12.09 3.02 -13.21
CA ASN A 83 -10.84 2.73 -13.90
C ASN A 83 -9.72 3.69 -13.52
N ALA A 84 -9.99 4.99 -13.42
CA ALA A 84 -9.02 6.00 -13.02
C ALA A 84 -8.53 5.83 -11.57
N MET A 85 -9.42 5.38 -10.68
CA MET A 85 -9.07 5.12 -9.29
C MET A 85 -8.33 3.78 -9.13
N ALA A 86 -8.75 2.75 -9.85
CA ALA A 86 -8.06 1.45 -9.86
C ALA A 86 -6.65 1.53 -10.50
N SER A 87 -6.43 2.43 -11.46
CA SER A 87 -5.11 2.67 -12.05
C SER A 87 -4.18 3.44 -11.12
N ARG A 88 -4.69 4.35 -10.27
CA ARG A 88 -3.87 5.06 -9.26
C ARG A 88 -3.26 4.13 -8.23
N SER A 89 -3.96 3.06 -7.84
CA SER A 89 -3.39 2.01 -6.99
C SER A 89 -2.23 1.27 -7.67
N ARG A 90 -2.16 1.26 -9.01
CA ARG A 90 -1.06 0.63 -9.77
C ARG A 90 0.14 1.54 -9.98
N GLU A 91 -0.04 2.87 -10.05
CA GLU A 91 1.06 3.83 -10.22
C GLU A 91 2.01 3.89 -9.02
N ASN A 92 1.52 3.53 -7.83
CA ASN A 92 2.32 3.46 -6.60
C ASN A 92 2.76 2.03 -6.24
N SER A 93 2.42 1.01 -7.04
CA SER A 93 2.86 -0.37 -6.80
C SER A 93 3.92 -0.77 -7.81
N ILE A 94 5.08 -1.26 -7.36
CA ILE A 94 6.06 -1.88 -8.25
C ILE A 94 5.41 -3.09 -8.94
N SER A 95 5.64 -3.24 -10.24
CA SER A 95 5.07 -4.36 -11.01
C SER A 95 5.54 -5.70 -10.44
N ASP A 96 4.73 -6.75 -10.61
CA ASP A 96 5.10 -8.11 -10.17
C ASP A 96 6.44 -8.57 -10.77
N GLU A 97 6.73 -8.18 -12.02
CA GLU A 97 8.02 -8.42 -12.66
C GLU A 97 9.18 -7.71 -11.93
N THR A 98 8.98 -6.47 -11.50
CA THR A 98 9.96 -5.72 -10.72
C THR A 98 10.15 -6.33 -9.32
N LYS A 99 9.06 -6.76 -8.67
CA LYS A 99 9.12 -7.48 -7.38
C LYS A 99 9.95 -8.76 -7.51
N ILE A 100 9.75 -9.53 -8.58
CA ILE A 100 10.53 -10.74 -8.87
C ILE A 100 12.02 -10.40 -9.04
N ILE A 101 12.35 -9.36 -9.80
CA ILE A 101 13.75 -8.92 -10.01
C ILE A 101 14.40 -8.52 -8.68
N ILE A 102 13.69 -7.78 -7.83
CA ILE A 102 14.20 -7.38 -6.52
C ILE A 102 14.46 -8.60 -5.63
N LEU A 103 13.51 -9.55 -5.58
CA LEU A 103 13.66 -10.79 -4.81
C LEU A 103 14.83 -11.64 -5.30
N GLN A 104 15.01 -11.77 -6.62
CA GLN A 104 16.18 -12.43 -7.19
C GLN A 104 17.48 -11.75 -6.75
N LYS A 105 17.50 -10.42 -6.72
CA LYS A 105 18.69 -9.67 -6.31
C LYS A 105 19.03 -9.84 -4.84
N ILE A 106 18.02 -9.90 -3.98
CA ILE A 106 18.19 -10.22 -2.55
C ILE A 106 18.80 -11.62 -2.41
N SER A 107 18.25 -12.62 -3.12
CA SER A 107 18.79 -13.99 -3.08
C SER A 107 20.26 -14.05 -3.52
N GLU A 108 20.64 -13.34 -4.59
CA GLU A 108 22.04 -13.27 -5.03
C GLU A 108 22.98 -12.67 -3.96
N TYR A 109 22.51 -11.68 -3.20
CA TYR A 109 23.28 -11.06 -2.13
C TYR A 109 23.39 -11.99 -0.92
N GLU A 110 22.31 -12.69 -0.55
CA GLU A 110 22.31 -13.70 0.51
C GLU A 110 23.27 -14.86 0.19
N ASP A 111 23.30 -15.33 -1.06
CA ASP A 111 24.26 -16.35 -1.50
C ASP A 111 25.72 -15.88 -1.36
N LYS A 112 26.02 -14.64 -1.75
CA LYS A 112 27.35 -14.04 -1.59
C LYS A 112 27.75 -13.89 -0.13
N ILE A 113 26.83 -13.46 0.73
CA ILE A 113 27.05 -13.43 2.18
C ILE A 113 27.37 -14.84 2.70
N GLY A 114 26.65 -15.86 2.23
CA GLY A 114 26.91 -17.26 2.55
C GLY A 114 28.32 -17.71 2.15
N GLN A 115 28.82 -17.28 0.98
CA GLN A 115 30.19 -17.57 0.54
C GLN A 115 31.24 -16.91 1.42
N PHE A 116 31.08 -15.62 1.76
CA PHE A 116 31.99 -14.92 2.67
C PHE A 116 31.98 -15.55 4.07
N ASN A 117 30.81 -15.91 4.62
CA ASN A 117 30.73 -16.57 5.91
C ASN A 117 31.47 -17.92 5.94
N LYS A 118 31.39 -18.71 4.85
CA LYS A 118 32.16 -19.96 4.72
C LYS A 118 33.67 -19.71 4.64
N SER A 119 34.09 -18.67 3.91
CA SER A 119 35.49 -18.24 3.82
C SER A 119 36.02 -17.83 5.20
N ILE A 120 35.34 -16.91 5.89
CA ILE A 120 35.66 -16.47 7.26
C ILE A 120 35.76 -17.66 8.23
N ALA A 121 34.80 -18.59 8.20
CA ALA A 121 34.81 -19.76 9.08
C ALA A 121 36.02 -20.68 8.82
N THR A 122 36.52 -20.74 7.58
CA THR A 122 37.72 -21.49 7.21
C THR A 122 38.98 -20.76 7.69
N LEU A 123 39.08 -19.47 7.38
CA LEU A 123 40.20 -18.60 7.76
C LEU A 123 40.37 -18.52 9.28
N SER A 124 39.27 -18.51 10.03
CA SER A 124 39.28 -18.45 11.50
C SER A 124 39.83 -19.70 12.17
N LYS A 125 39.92 -20.82 11.44
CA LYS A 125 40.55 -22.08 11.93
C LYS A 125 42.05 -22.14 11.65
N MET A 126 42.57 -21.22 10.84
CA MET A 126 44.00 -21.15 10.52
C MET A 126 44.76 -20.41 11.61
N GLU A 127 46.08 -20.62 11.64
CA GLU A 127 46.97 -19.87 12.53
C GLU A 127 46.85 -18.37 12.27
N LEU A 128 46.57 -17.59 13.31
CA LEU A 128 46.32 -16.14 13.22
C LEU A 128 47.57 -15.39 12.76
N LYS A 129 47.65 -15.17 11.45
CA LYS A 129 48.62 -14.27 10.81
C LYS A 129 47.92 -12.98 10.44
N LYS A 130 48.65 -11.86 10.51
CA LYS A 130 48.15 -10.52 10.17
C LYS A 130 47.35 -10.49 8.84
N VAL A 131 47.84 -11.18 7.82
CA VAL A 131 47.19 -11.28 6.50
C VAL A 131 45.81 -11.95 6.56
N ILE A 132 45.66 -12.96 7.41
CA ILE A 132 44.39 -13.68 7.58
C ILE A 132 43.38 -12.78 8.28
N THR A 133 43.79 -12.09 9.34
CA THR A 133 42.94 -11.11 10.05
C THR A 133 42.48 -9.99 9.11
N GLU A 134 43.39 -9.42 8.32
CA GLU A 134 43.05 -8.39 7.33
C GLU A 134 42.08 -8.87 6.26
N THR A 135 42.17 -10.15 5.88
CA THR A 135 41.25 -10.76 4.90
C THR A 135 39.85 -10.94 5.51
N ILE A 136 39.77 -11.46 6.73
CA ILE A 136 38.50 -11.59 7.47
C ILE A 136 37.83 -10.22 7.63
N ASP A 137 38.57 -9.17 7.98
CA ASP A 137 38.02 -7.83 8.15
C ASP A 137 37.49 -7.24 6.82
N LYS A 138 38.15 -7.53 5.70
CA LYS A 138 37.67 -7.14 4.37
C LYS A 138 36.37 -7.86 4.02
N GLU A 139 36.31 -9.18 4.23
CA GLU A 139 35.11 -9.97 3.95
C GLU A 139 33.92 -9.53 4.82
N LYS A 140 34.15 -9.23 6.10
CA LYS A 140 33.12 -8.66 6.99
C LYS A 140 32.56 -7.33 6.48
N LYS A 141 33.43 -6.41 6.03
CA LYS A 141 33.00 -5.14 5.44
C LYS A 141 32.17 -5.33 4.17
N GLU A 142 32.47 -6.34 3.36
CA GLU A 142 31.65 -6.67 2.19
C GLU A 142 30.30 -7.26 2.58
N ILE A 143 30.24 -8.11 3.62
CA ILE A 143 28.97 -8.58 4.19
C ILE A 143 28.10 -7.41 4.64
N ASP A 144 28.65 -6.47 5.42
CA ASP A 144 27.89 -5.30 5.93
C ASP A 144 27.31 -4.47 4.78
N LYS A 145 28.08 -4.26 3.70
CA LYS A 145 27.59 -3.57 2.49
C LYS A 145 26.44 -4.32 1.80
N LEU A 146 26.52 -5.65 1.74
CA LEU A 146 25.48 -6.47 1.12
C LEU A 146 24.20 -6.46 1.96
N ILE A 147 24.32 -6.51 3.30
CA ILE A 147 23.19 -6.38 4.21
C ILE A 147 22.48 -5.03 4.01
N GLY A 148 23.22 -3.92 3.99
CA GLY A 148 22.62 -2.60 3.75
C GLY A 148 21.90 -2.49 2.40
N LYS A 149 22.39 -3.17 1.36
CA LYS A 149 21.69 -3.24 0.06
C LYS A 149 20.40 -4.07 0.15
N ILE A 150 20.42 -5.21 0.85
CA ILE A 150 19.23 -6.02 1.07
C ILE A 150 18.17 -5.23 1.82
N GLU A 151 18.55 -4.51 2.88
CA GLU A 151 17.63 -3.68 3.67
C GLU A 151 16.96 -2.60 2.82
N SER A 152 17.73 -1.91 1.96
CA SER A 152 17.16 -0.93 1.02
C SER A 152 16.14 -1.58 0.09
N LEU A 153 16.48 -2.74 -0.50
CA LEU A 153 15.58 -3.45 -1.42
C LEU A 153 14.32 -3.99 -0.73
N ARG A 154 14.42 -4.43 0.52
CA ARG A 154 13.26 -4.85 1.32
C ARG A 154 12.36 -3.67 1.66
N LYS A 155 12.93 -2.51 1.97
CA LYS A 155 12.17 -1.28 2.18
C LYS A 155 11.41 -0.86 0.90
N ASP A 156 12.04 -0.96 -0.26
CA ASP A 156 11.38 -0.70 -1.53
C ASP A 156 10.24 -1.69 -1.78
N LEU A 157 10.41 -2.97 -1.43
CA LEU A 157 9.32 -3.94 -1.48
C LEU A 157 8.18 -3.59 -0.53
N GLU A 158 8.45 -3.17 0.71
CA GLU A 158 7.40 -2.82 1.68
C GLU A 158 6.67 -1.53 1.34
N GLN A 159 7.38 -0.53 0.83
CA GLN A 159 6.82 0.79 0.52
C GLN A 159 5.95 0.78 -0.75
N PHE A 160 6.21 -0.13 -1.68
CA PHE A 160 5.56 -0.20 -2.98
C PHE A 160 4.89 -1.57 -3.26
N ALA A 161 4.71 -2.41 -2.22
CA ALA A 161 3.98 -3.69 -2.31
C ALA A 161 2.48 -3.49 -2.43
#